data_AF-A0A2M8WZV3-F1
#
_entry.id   AF-A0A2M8WZV3-F1
#
_cell.length_a   1.000
_cell.length_b   1.000
_cell.length_c   1.000
_cell.angle_alpha   90.00
_cell.angle_beta   90.00
_cell.angle_gamma   90.00
#
_symmetry.space_group_name_H-M   'P 1'
#
loop_
_entity.id
_entity.type
_entity.pdbx_description
1 polymer ?
#
loop_
_entity_poly.entity_id
_entity_poly.type
_entity_poly.pdbx_seq_one_letter_code
_entity_poly.pdbx_strand_id
1 'polypeptide(L)' 'MGSHMAAKTIQLTPLALETRSALPTPEAAGHLNRAQQTLRIWACREDGPIRPLRINGRLAWPVSELRRVLGVA' A
#
# COMPACT_ATOMS: atom_id res chain seq x y z
N MET A 1 29.42 -8.98 4.10
CA MET A 1 28.57 -9.70 3.13
C MET A 1 27.40 -8.80 2.75
N GLY A 2 27.41 -8.21 1.56
CA GLY A 2 26.35 -7.33 1.09
C GLY A 2 25.24 -8.13 0.42
N SER A 3 24.15 -8.39 1.13
CA SER A 3 22.94 -8.94 0.52
C SER A 3 22.30 -7.84 -0.34
N HIS A 4 22.52 -7.91 -1.65
CA HIS A 4 21.68 -7.22 -2.62
C HIS A 4 20.26 -7.78 -2.46
N MET A 5 19.41 -7.06 -1.73
CA MET A 5 17.97 -7.25 -1.82
C MET A 5 17.59 -6.92 -3.26
N ALA A 6 17.37 -7.95 -4.08
CA ALA A 6 16.79 -7.78 -5.41
C ALA A 6 15.52 -6.95 -5.24
N ALA A 7 15.53 -5.71 -5.72
CA ALA A 7 14.36 -4.86 -5.74
C ALA A 7 13.34 -5.57 -6.62
N LYS A 8 12.43 -6.34 -6.00
CA LYS A 8 11.30 -6.94 -6.70
C LYS A 8 10.51 -5.77 -7.25
N THR A 9 10.67 -5.50 -8.53
CA THR A 9 9.88 -4.53 -9.27
C THR A 9 8.44 -4.97 -9.16
N ILE A 10 7.72 -4.36 -8.22
CA ILE A 10 6.29 -4.56 -8.09
C ILE A 10 5.71 -3.94 -9.35
N GLN A 11 5.16 -4.77 -10.23
CA GLN A 11 4.37 -4.29 -11.34
C GLN A 11 3.10 -3.71 -10.74
N LEU A 12 3.07 -2.38 -10.62
CA LEU A 12 1.93 -1.65 -10.10
C LEU A 12 0.91 -1.52 -11.23
N THR A 13 -0.18 -2.27 -11.12
CA THR A 13 -1.35 -2.05 -11.98
C THR A 13 -1.89 -0.64 -11.66
N PRO A 14 -2.11 0.23 -12.66
CA PRO A 14 -2.67 1.56 -12.40
C PRO A 14 -3.92 1.47 -11.53
N LEU A 15 -4.05 2.34 -10.52
CA LEU A 15 -5.21 2.32 -9.61
C LEU A 15 -6.54 2.35 -10.36
N ALA A 16 -6.59 2.96 -11.56
CA ALA A 16 -7.75 2.99 -12.44
C ALA A 16 -8.18 1.60 -12.96
N LEU A 17 -7.24 0.68 -13.17
CA LEU A 17 -7.47 -0.68 -13.66
C LEU A 17 -7.52 -1.71 -12.52
N GLU A 18 -7.26 -1.27 -11.28
CA GLU A 18 -7.29 -2.15 -10.13
C GLU A 18 -8.73 -2.55 -9.80
N THR A 19 -9.04 -3.84 -9.96
CA THR A 19 -10.37 -4.42 -9.69
C THR A 19 -10.50 -4.91 -8.26
N ARG A 20 -9.39 -5.05 -7.53
CA ARG A 20 -9.38 -5.47 -6.13
C ARG A 20 -9.90 -4.33 -5.24
N SER A 21 -10.66 -4.68 -4.21
CA SER A 21 -11.13 -3.69 -3.22
C SER A 21 -10.01 -3.19 -2.30
N ALA A 22 -9.01 -4.03 -2.02
CA ALA A 22 -7.87 -3.69 -1.17
C ALA A 22 -6.60 -4.40 -1.62
N LEU A 23 -5.46 -3.74 -1.41
CA LEU A 23 -4.13 -4.20 -1.82
C LEU A 23 -3.25 -4.52 -0.60
N PRO A 24 -2.33 -5.50 -0.70
CA PRO A 24 -1.30 -5.72 0.29
C PRO A 24 -0.36 -4.50 0.40
N THR A 25 0.30 -4.40 1.56
CA THR A 25 1.25 -3.32 1.88
C THR A 25 2.30 -3.01 0.80
N PRO A 26 2.97 -4.00 0.15
CA PRO A 26 3.93 -3.70 -0.93
C PRO A 26 3.32 -2.95 -2.12
N GLU A 27 2.13 -3.35 -2.59
CA GLU A 27 1.46 -2.71 -3.73
C GLU A 27 1.01 -1.29 -3.36
N ALA A 28 0.36 -1.13 -2.20
CA ALA A 28 -0.05 0.19 -1.70
C ALA A 28 1.14 1.14 -1.49
N ALA A 29 2.27 0.64 -0.99
CA ALA A 29 3.49 1.42 -0.80
C ALA A 29 4.04 1.92 -2.14
N GLY A 30 4.03 1.07 -3.17
CA GLY A 30 4.42 1.44 -4.51
C GLY A 30 3.54 2.53 -5.12
N HIS A 31 2.21 2.43 -4.96
CA HIS A 31 1.28 3.45 -5.43
C HIS A 31 1.48 4.83 -4.80
N LEU A 32 1.81 4.85 -3.51
CA LEU A 32 2.02 6.09 -2.77
C LEU A 32 3.43 6.65 -2.92
N ASN A 33 4.31 5.95 -3.64
CA ASN A 33 5.74 6.24 -3.69
C ASN A 33 6.34 6.42 -2.27
N ARG A 34 6.05 5.44 -1.41
CA ARG A 34 6.49 5.38 0.00
C ARG A 34 7.10 4.01 0.32
N ALA A 35 7.89 3.96 1.38
CA ALA A 35 8.42 2.69 1.88
C ALA A 35 7.31 1.87 2.56
N GLN A 36 7.39 0.53 2.43
CA GLN A 36 6.45 -0.38 3.11
C GLN A 36 6.45 -0.19 4.63
N GLN A 37 7.60 0.16 5.21
CA GLN A 37 7.72 0.43 6.64
C GLN A 37 6.91 1.65 7.08
N THR A 38 6.85 2.71 6.24
CA THR A 38 6.00 3.88 6.51
C THR A 38 4.54 3.49 6.61
N LEU A 39 4.05 2.65 5.69
CA LEU A 39 2.69 2.14 5.72
C LEU A 39 2.42 1.29 6.98
N ARG A 40 3.37 0.42 7.38
CA ARG A 40 3.24 -0.34 8.64
C ARG A 40 3.19 0.58 9.86
N ILE A 41 3.96 1.66 9.87
CA ILE A 41 3.93 2.66 10.95
C ILE A 41 2.56 3.36 10.99
N TRP A 42 2.00 3.77 9.85
CA TRP A 42 0.65 4.33 9.78
C TRP A 42 -0.41 3.34 10.28
N ALA A 43 -0.27 2.06 9.92
CA ALA A 43 -1.15 1.00 10.41
C ALA A 43 -1.07 0.83 11.94
N CYS A 44 0.14 0.87 12.51
CA CYS A 44 0.33 0.72 13.95
C CYS A 44 -0.07 1.95 14.75
N ARG A 45 0.13 3.16 14.21
CA ARG A 45 -0.20 4.42 14.89
C ARG A 45 -1.65 4.84 14.66
N GLU A 46 -2.33 4.20 13.71
CA GLU A 46 -3.67 4.58 13.23
C GLU A 46 -3.76 6.07 12.81
N ASP A 47 -2.59 6.65 12.52
CA ASP A 47 -2.34 8.07 12.25
C ASP A 47 -1.63 8.15 10.89
N GLY A 48 -2.45 8.11 9.84
CA GLY A 48 -2.00 8.15 8.46
C GLY A 48 -3.12 8.59 7.54
N PRO A 49 -2.78 9.06 6.32
CA PRO A 49 -3.77 9.56 5.36
C PRO A 49 -4.73 8.47 4.86
N ILE A 50 -4.32 7.21 4.99
CA ILE A 50 -5.09 6.02 4.66
C ILE A 50 -5.10 5.07 5.86
N ARG A 51 -6.23 4.38 6.07
CA ARG A 51 -6.37 3.36 7.12
C ARG A 51 -6.40 1.96 6.52
N PRO A 52 -5.63 1.00 7.05
CA PRO A 52 -5.68 -0.38 6.60
C PRO A 52 -6.88 -1.12 7.21
N LEU A 53 -7.46 -2.01 6.42
CA LEU A 53 -8.42 -3.02 6.83
C LEU A 53 -7.65 -4.22 7.39
N ARG A 54 -8.05 -4.73 8.56
CA ARG A 54 -7.47 -5.94 9.16
C ARG A 54 -8.30 -7.14 8.72
N ILE A 55 -7.82 -7.88 7.72
CA ILE A 55 -8.50 -9.07 7.20
C ILE A 55 -7.68 -10.29 7.61
N ASN A 56 -8.21 -11.14 8.50
CA ASN A 56 -7.53 -12.34 9.01
C ASN A 56 -6.09 -12.07 9.50
N GLY A 57 -5.90 -10.98 10.24
CA GLY A 57 -4.58 -10.57 10.76
C GLY A 57 -3.62 -9.96 9.72
N ARG A 58 -4.06 -9.78 8.47
CA ARG A 58 -3.27 -9.12 7.42
C ARG A 58 -3.75 -7.68 7.21
N LEU A 59 -2.80 -6.78 6.95
CA LEU A 59 -3.08 -5.39 6.58
C LEU A 59 -3.45 -5.31 5.09
N ALA A 60 -4.69 -4.92 4.81
CA ALA A 60 -5.22 -4.70 3.48
C ALA A 60 -5.52 -3.20 3.30
N TRP A 61 -4.95 -2.57 2.28
CA TRP A 61 -5.06 -1.14 2.02
C TRP A 61 -6.15 -0.89 0.98
N PRO A 62 -7.27 -0.25 1.33
CA PRO A 62 -8.37 -0.03 0.40
C PRO A 62 -7.96 0.84 -0.80
N VAL A 63 -8.31 0.41 -2.01
CA VAL A 63 -8.02 1.13 -3.26
C VAL A 63 -8.79 2.45 -3.33
N SER A 64 -9.99 2.49 -2.78
CA SER A 64 -10.79 3.72 -2.68
C SER A 64 -10.07 4.82 -1.88
N GLU A 65 -9.49 4.47 -0.74
CA GLU A 65 -8.71 5.40 0.08
C GLU A 65 -7.40 5.82 -0.61
N LEU A 66 -6.73 4.89 -1.30
CA LEU A 66 -5.56 5.21 -2.13
C LEU A 66 -5.91 6.24 -3.22
N ARG A 67 -7.02 6.03 -3.95
CA ARG A 67 -7.50 6.97 -4.97
C ARG A 67 -7.87 8.33 -4.37
N ARG A 68 -8.54 8.34 -3.20
CA ARG A 68 -8.92 9.56 -2.47
C ARG A 68 -7.70 10.39 -2.08
N VAL A 69 -6.66 9.76 -1.52
CA VAL A 69 -5.44 10.44 -1.08
C VAL A 69 -4.57 10.93 -2.24
N LEU A 70 -4.55 10.18 -3.35
CA LEU A 70 -3.82 10.58 -4.55
C LEU A 70 -4.60 11.57 -5.44
N GLY A 71 -5.85 11.91 -5.09
CA GLY A 71 -6.67 12.85 -5.85
C GLY A 71 -7.13 12.32 -7.22
N VAL A 72 -7.19 11.00 -7.38
CA VAL A 72 -7.56 10.32 -8.65
C VAL A 72 -9.00 9.77 -8.58
N ALA A 73 -9.85 10.43 -7.78
CA ALA A 73 -11.21 10.02 -7.45
C ALA A 73 -12.20 10.19 -8.62
#